data_AF-A0A0B4HZD1-F1
#
_entry.id   AF-A0A0B4HZD1-F1
#
_cell.length_a   1.000
_cell.length_b   1.000
_cell.length_c   1.000
_cell.angle_alpha   90.00
_cell.angle_beta   90.00
_cell.angle_gamma   90.00
#
_symmetry.space_group_name_H-M   'P 1'
#
loop_
_entity.id
_entity.type
_entity.pdbx_description
1 polymer ?
#
loop_
_entity_poly.entity_id
_entity_poly.type
_entity_poly.pdbx_seq_one_letter_code
_entity_poly.pdbx_strand_id
1 'polypeptide(L)'
;MSTSCEQMARSTSTMKELTASNGAPSTVICWPIDGVICAWDATNWTVLGSDGRTVEFAAGDAGLFLRLNNGSIYQNHGPLSWQEADPSADNIQITVGNFPYRVNAKGEVYRLPGNSSAWQVLQDDANNNPNNNTSNNSGSPTNHNTNIGNNNGGNPTNNNTNTNNKGPNNSNNPNTNTPQCKEPQPDQVYNGGYANDNSPILLRIGNGAAGQSGLIKVLGNAFIKDRVAKRDAPFRVAWHKSDTTETIAYLENGTIDVGITYNTASEHIAMNNGIATKPSYYVFREHFLLVGPPFNPAKLDTDMTIDEMFSILYTAAEAGNTTPPVRFLSRFDKSATNIKDSELWIRIGQVPWATKYSNWYHQYMAFPIQALGAAAALQEYTLTDWGTYLSVDESVRKQITIYKKGSESTYDPLLMPAHLLISSRAKNAGMAKKFADWVTSRAGQGVIEQFRKNGQQVYTPAPTI
;
A
#
# COMPACT_ATOMS: atom_id res chain seq x y z
N MET A 1 5.15 31.56 5.74
CA MET A 1 4.64 30.35 6.43
C MET A 1 4.20 29.24 5.48
N SER A 2 4.12 29.44 4.14
CA SER A 2 3.75 28.39 3.18
C SER A 2 4.89 27.46 2.74
N THR A 3 6.12 27.67 3.22
CA THR A 3 7.31 26.93 2.77
C THR A 3 7.56 25.64 3.57
N SER A 4 6.77 25.32 4.60
CA SER A 4 7.07 24.23 5.55
C SER A 4 6.41 22.88 5.24
N CYS A 5 5.10 22.79 4.95
CA CYS A 5 4.44 21.48 4.71
C CYS A 5 5.00 20.76 3.47
N GLU A 6 5.27 21.47 2.38
CA GLU A 6 5.78 20.85 1.13
C GLU A 6 7.24 20.35 1.27
N GLN A 7 8.07 21.04 2.07
CA GLN A 7 9.41 20.56 2.40
C GLN A 7 9.37 19.37 3.37
N MET A 8 8.47 19.38 4.35
CA MET A 8 8.28 18.28 5.31
C MET A 8 7.75 17.00 4.64
N ALA A 9 6.84 17.13 3.66
CA ALA A 9 6.33 16.01 2.87
C ALA A 9 7.42 15.35 1.99
N ARG A 10 8.49 16.10 1.64
CA ARG A 10 9.61 15.60 0.83
C ARG A 10 10.78 15.08 1.65
N SER A 11 10.84 15.34 2.96
CA SER A 11 12.05 15.14 3.77
C SER A 11 11.98 14.06 4.84
N THR A 12 10.81 13.42 5.07
CA THR A 12 10.65 12.47 6.18
C THR A 12 10.14 11.09 5.74
N SER A 13 10.84 10.05 6.22
CA SER A 13 10.58 8.63 5.99
C SER A 13 9.43 8.04 6.82
N THR A 14 8.50 8.88 7.28
CA THR A 14 7.44 8.52 8.25
C THR A 14 6.06 9.04 7.86
N MET A 15 5.82 9.31 6.58
CA MET A 15 4.50 9.74 6.12
C MET A 15 3.49 8.57 6.17
N LYS A 16 2.34 8.80 6.82
CA LYS A 16 1.14 7.96 6.65
C LYS A 16 0.17 8.67 5.71
N GLU A 17 0.20 8.31 4.43
CA GLU A 17 -0.83 8.72 3.48
C GLU A 17 -2.15 7.99 3.80
N LEU A 18 -3.23 8.76 3.94
CA LEU A 18 -4.59 8.30 4.19
C LEU A 18 -5.53 9.06 3.25
N THR A 19 -6.41 8.37 2.55
CA THR A 19 -7.35 8.94 1.56
C THR A 19 -8.79 8.87 2.05
N ALA A 20 -9.54 9.96 1.96
CA ALA A 20 -10.99 10.02 2.20
C ALA A 20 -11.73 10.34 0.89
N SER A 21 -12.86 9.66 0.62
CA SER A 21 -13.46 9.65 -0.74
C SER A 21 -14.65 10.59 -0.97
N ASN A 22 -15.31 11.10 0.09
CA ASN A 22 -16.55 11.87 -0.10
C ASN A 22 -16.35 13.40 -0.13
N GLY A 23 -16.09 13.94 -1.33
CA GLY A 23 -16.48 15.32 -1.70
C GLY A 23 -15.38 16.27 -2.20
N ALA A 24 -14.10 15.87 -2.17
CA ALA A 24 -12.97 16.61 -2.72
C ALA A 24 -11.99 15.63 -3.37
N PRO A 25 -11.19 16.05 -4.37
CA PRO A 25 -10.15 15.19 -4.94
C PRO A 25 -9.25 14.68 -3.82
N SER A 26 -9.04 13.35 -3.79
CA SER A 26 -8.24 12.56 -2.86
C SER A 26 -7.40 13.38 -1.89
N THR A 27 -7.95 13.69 -0.71
CA THR A 27 -7.22 14.46 0.28
C THR A 27 -6.08 13.63 0.84
N VAL A 28 -4.83 14.01 0.55
CA VAL A 28 -3.64 13.38 1.15
C VAL A 28 -3.41 14.02 2.50
N ILE A 29 -3.37 13.20 3.56
CA ILE A 29 -3.03 13.63 4.91
C ILE A 29 -1.57 13.27 5.20
N CYS A 30 -0.81 14.22 5.75
CA CYS A 30 0.55 13.99 6.22
C CYS A 30 0.67 14.38 7.70
N TRP A 31 1.42 13.57 8.44
CA TRP A 31 1.80 13.82 9.84
C TRP A 31 3.33 13.65 9.99
N PRO A 32 4.11 14.75 10.04
CA PRO A 32 5.52 14.69 10.37
C PRO A 32 5.72 14.46 11.88
N ILE A 33 6.96 14.11 12.24
CA ILE A 33 7.38 13.75 13.61
C ILE A 33 7.17 14.88 14.62
N ASP A 34 7.00 16.13 14.18
CA ASP A 34 6.81 17.31 15.01
C ASP A 34 5.35 17.56 15.44
N GLY A 35 4.41 16.70 15.06
CA GLY A 35 3.02 16.80 15.50
C GLY A 35 2.11 17.61 14.57
N VAL A 36 2.65 18.18 13.48
CA VAL A 36 1.89 19.00 12.53
C VAL A 36 1.03 18.13 11.61
N ILE A 37 -0.18 18.55 11.29
CA ILE A 37 -1.07 17.79 10.41
C ILE A 37 -1.34 18.66 9.21
N CYS A 38 -1.01 18.19 8.01
CA CYS A 38 -1.32 18.88 6.77
C CYS A 38 -2.28 18.03 5.92
N ALA A 39 -3.24 18.69 5.27
CA ALA A 39 -4.11 18.10 4.26
C ALA A 39 -3.86 18.75 2.90
N TRP A 40 -3.86 17.94 1.85
CA TRP A 40 -3.70 18.38 0.47
C TRP A 40 -5.01 18.24 -0.29
N ASP A 41 -5.56 19.33 -0.83
CA ASP A 41 -6.84 19.34 -1.56
C ASP A 41 -6.71 19.26 -3.09
N ALA A 42 -5.63 18.64 -3.58
CA ALA A 42 -5.15 18.68 -4.97
C ALA A 42 -4.52 20.00 -5.44
N THR A 43 -4.67 21.11 -4.70
CA THR A 43 -4.14 22.43 -5.10
C THR A 43 -3.26 23.09 -4.04
N ASN A 44 -3.56 22.91 -2.76
CA ASN A 44 -2.86 23.53 -1.64
C ASN A 44 -2.70 22.60 -0.44
N TRP A 45 -1.57 22.74 0.26
CA TRP A 45 -1.38 22.18 1.59
C TRP A 45 -2.02 23.12 2.61
N THR A 46 -2.94 22.59 3.40
CA THR A 46 -3.57 23.29 4.51
C THR A 46 -3.16 22.63 5.81
N VAL A 47 -2.63 23.41 6.76
CA VAL A 47 -2.38 22.92 8.11
C VAL A 47 -3.72 22.71 8.81
N LEU A 48 -4.01 21.47 9.19
CA LEU A 48 -5.19 21.10 9.94
C LEU A 48 -5.00 21.22 11.45
N GLY A 49 -3.75 21.18 11.94
CA GLY A 49 -3.47 21.30 13.36
C GLY A 49 -2.02 20.96 13.70
N SER A 50 -1.70 21.09 14.97
CA SER A 50 -0.43 20.64 15.54
C SER A 50 -0.68 20.24 16.98
N ASP A 51 -0.64 18.95 17.28
CA ASP A 51 -0.73 18.43 18.65
C ASP A 51 0.32 17.34 18.87
N GLY A 52 1.38 17.69 19.60
CA GLY A 52 2.51 16.80 19.89
C GLY A 52 2.15 15.61 20.80
N ARG A 53 0.91 15.55 21.32
CA ARG A 53 0.40 14.37 22.05
C ARG A 53 -0.18 13.33 21.12
N THR A 54 -0.35 13.64 19.83
CA THR A 54 -0.96 12.70 18.89
C THR A 54 -0.12 11.45 18.72
N VAL A 55 -0.76 10.28 18.77
CA VAL A 55 -0.09 8.98 18.63
C VAL A 55 -0.63 8.18 17.44
N GLU A 56 -1.80 8.55 16.92
CA GLU A 56 -2.46 7.83 15.85
C GLU A 56 -3.39 8.74 15.04
N PHE A 57 -3.49 8.47 13.74
CA PHE A 57 -4.42 9.11 12.80
C PHE A 57 -5.16 8.06 12.01
N ALA A 58 -6.42 8.35 11.71
CA ALA A 58 -7.24 7.54 10.85
C ALA A 58 -8.14 8.44 9.99
N ALA A 59 -8.25 8.12 8.71
CA ALA A 59 -9.12 8.82 7.79
C ALA A 59 -9.88 7.83 6.92
N GLY A 60 -11.11 8.18 6.59
CA GLY A 60 -11.98 7.43 5.69
C GLY A 60 -13.22 8.25 5.38
N ASP A 61 -14.27 7.61 4.90
CA ASP A 61 -15.51 8.28 4.47
C ASP A 61 -16.26 8.98 5.61
N ALA A 62 -16.06 8.54 6.85
CA ALA A 62 -16.61 9.21 8.04
C ALA A 62 -15.82 10.46 8.48
N GLY A 63 -14.72 10.78 7.79
CA GLY A 63 -13.89 11.96 8.06
C GLY A 63 -12.50 11.61 8.59
N LEU A 64 -11.83 12.63 9.13
CA LEU A 64 -10.49 12.53 9.69
C LEU A 64 -10.55 12.57 11.21
N PHE A 65 -9.85 11.64 11.84
CA PHE A 65 -9.76 11.52 13.28
C PHE A 65 -8.31 11.36 13.74
N LEU A 66 -8.05 11.76 14.97
CA LEU A 66 -6.79 11.54 15.66
C LEU A 66 -7.04 10.96 17.05
N ARG A 67 -6.04 10.26 17.59
CA ARG A 67 -5.99 9.81 18.98
C ARG A 67 -4.77 10.37 19.66
N LEU A 68 -4.96 10.95 20.84
CA LEU A 68 -3.89 11.48 21.68
C LEU A 68 -3.34 10.39 22.61
N ASN A 69 -2.14 10.61 23.15
CA ASN A 69 -1.44 9.68 24.04
C ASN A 69 -2.17 9.41 25.36
N ASN A 70 -3.11 10.27 25.76
CA ASN A 70 -4.00 10.08 26.91
C ASN A 70 -5.27 9.28 26.56
N GLY A 71 -5.41 8.80 25.33
CA GLY A 71 -6.55 8.02 24.83
C GLY A 71 -7.63 8.86 24.13
N SER A 72 -7.76 10.16 24.37
CA SER A 72 -8.88 10.89 23.79
C SER A 72 -8.81 10.97 22.26
N ILE A 73 -9.98 10.88 21.62
CA ILE A 73 -10.17 10.89 20.18
C ILE A 73 -10.80 12.21 19.77
N TYR A 74 -10.27 12.82 18.70
CA TYR A 74 -10.81 14.05 18.12
C TYR A 74 -11.16 13.84 16.65
N GLN A 75 -12.26 14.45 16.22
CA GLN A 75 -12.68 14.55 14.82
C GLN A 75 -12.28 15.92 14.26
N ASN A 76 -11.79 15.94 13.03
CA ASN A 76 -11.53 17.18 12.31
C ASN A 76 -12.82 17.72 11.67
N HIS A 77 -13.06 19.02 11.84
CA HIS A 77 -14.17 19.74 11.20
C HIS A 77 -13.69 20.87 10.28
N GLY A 78 -12.41 20.86 9.92
CA GLY A 78 -11.78 21.87 9.07
C GLY A 78 -10.41 22.33 9.58
N PRO A 79 -9.80 23.33 8.92
CA PRO A 79 -8.50 23.85 9.30
C PRO A 79 -8.47 24.33 10.75
N LEU A 80 -7.53 23.81 11.53
CA LEU A 80 -7.35 24.11 12.96
C LEU A 80 -8.59 23.82 13.83
N SER A 81 -9.54 23.04 13.33
CA SER A 81 -10.79 22.72 14.02
C SER A 81 -10.84 21.23 14.35
N TRP A 82 -10.61 20.91 15.63
CA TRP A 82 -10.70 19.56 16.18
C TRP A 82 -11.68 19.56 17.34
N GLN A 83 -12.65 18.65 17.30
CA GLN A 83 -13.64 18.48 18.36
C GLN A 83 -13.49 17.10 18.98
N GLU A 84 -13.60 17.02 20.31
CA GLU A 84 -13.48 15.75 21.02
C GLU A 84 -14.66 14.85 20.66
N ALA A 85 -14.37 13.69 20.08
CA ALA A 85 -15.35 12.68 19.69
C ALA A 85 -15.43 11.54 20.70
N ASP A 86 -14.37 11.31 21.48
CA ASP A 86 -14.38 10.38 22.61
C ASP A 86 -13.37 10.81 23.69
N PRO A 87 -13.79 11.13 24.92
CA PRO A 87 -12.88 11.51 26.00
C PRO A 87 -12.21 10.32 26.69
N SER A 88 -12.55 9.08 26.33
CA SER A 88 -12.17 7.89 27.10
C SER A 88 -10.67 7.62 27.04
N ALA A 89 -10.05 7.50 28.21
CA ALA A 89 -8.62 7.24 28.33
C ALA A 89 -8.23 5.80 27.98
N ASP A 90 -9.21 4.89 27.91
CA ASP A 90 -9.00 3.48 27.58
C ASP A 90 -8.97 3.23 26.07
N ASN A 91 -9.14 4.25 25.23
CA ASN A 91 -9.01 4.12 23.79
C ASN A 91 -7.55 3.87 23.39
N ILE A 92 -7.32 2.73 22.76
CA ILE A 92 -5.97 2.28 22.40
C ILE A 92 -5.74 2.23 20.89
N GLN A 93 -6.79 2.24 20.08
CA GLN A 93 -6.70 2.24 18.63
C GLN A 93 -7.87 2.98 17.98
N ILE A 94 -7.64 3.58 16.82
CA ILE A 94 -8.69 4.13 15.96
C ILE A 94 -8.47 3.77 14.48
N THR A 95 -9.56 3.44 13.79
CA THR A 95 -9.58 3.31 12.32
C THR A 95 -10.85 3.91 11.76
N VAL A 96 -10.84 4.33 10.49
CA VAL A 96 -11.99 5.01 9.87
C VAL A 96 -12.21 4.44 8.48
N GLY A 97 -13.43 3.95 8.26
CA GLY A 97 -13.96 3.59 6.94
C GLY A 97 -15.24 4.40 6.69
N ASN A 98 -16.33 3.71 6.34
CA ASN A 98 -17.67 4.32 6.29
C ASN A 98 -18.14 4.89 7.64
N PHE A 99 -17.56 4.38 8.73
CA PHE A 99 -17.77 4.85 10.09
C PHE A 99 -16.40 4.96 10.80
N PRO A 100 -16.29 5.75 11.88
CA PRO A 100 -15.17 5.68 12.81
C PRO A 100 -15.32 4.44 13.68
N TYR A 101 -14.22 3.74 13.91
CA TYR A 101 -14.12 2.59 14.80
C TYR A 101 -12.99 2.82 15.80
N ARG A 102 -13.22 2.45 17.06
CA ARG A 102 -12.19 2.47 18.10
C ARG A 102 -12.12 1.13 18.82
N VAL A 103 -10.97 0.86 19.40
CA VAL A 103 -10.77 -0.29 20.29
C VAL A 103 -10.38 0.24 21.66
N ASN A 104 -11.03 -0.24 22.72
CA ASN A 104 -10.66 0.09 24.08
C ASN A 104 -9.61 -0.89 24.65
N ALA A 105 -9.04 -0.60 25.82
CA ALA A 105 -7.97 -1.38 26.44
C ALA A 105 -8.36 -2.84 26.78
N LYS A 106 -9.66 -3.18 26.72
CA LYS A 106 -10.17 -4.56 26.90
C LYS A 106 -10.29 -5.32 25.58
N GLY A 107 -10.01 -4.68 24.44
CA GLY A 107 -10.18 -5.25 23.10
C GLY A 107 -11.59 -5.12 22.54
N GLU A 108 -12.50 -4.40 23.21
CA GLU A 108 -13.85 -4.19 22.72
C GLU A 108 -13.84 -3.18 21.56
N VAL A 109 -14.50 -3.53 20.45
CA VAL A 109 -14.59 -2.68 19.27
C VAL A 109 -15.86 -1.86 19.35
N TYR A 110 -15.74 -0.56 19.12
CA TYR A 110 -16.87 0.36 19.05
C TYR A 110 -16.92 1.03 17.67
N ARG A 111 -18.13 1.35 17.23
CA ARG A 111 -18.40 2.15 16.03
C ARG A 111 -19.14 3.42 16.42
N LEU A 112 -18.81 4.55 15.81
CA LEU A 112 -19.59 5.79 15.91
C LEU A 112 -20.52 5.93 14.69
N PRO A 113 -21.83 5.70 14.80
CA PRO A 113 -22.75 5.88 13.68
C PRO A 113 -22.82 7.35 13.25
N GLY A 114 -22.90 7.64 11.95
CA GLY A 114 -22.95 9.02 11.44
C GLY A 114 -24.16 9.85 11.89
N ASN A 115 -25.18 9.23 12.48
CA ASN A 115 -26.37 9.88 13.04
C ASN A 115 -26.39 9.90 14.58
N SER A 116 -25.27 9.60 15.25
CA SER A 116 -25.17 9.52 16.71
C SER A 116 -23.86 10.13 17.21
N SER A 117 -23.90 10.72 18.39
CA SER A 117 -22.70 11.12 19.15
C SER A 117 -22.21 10.03 20.11
N ALA A 118 -22.89 8.88 20.16
CA ALA A 118 -22.57 7.80 21.08
C ALA A 118 -21.88 6.63 20.35
N TRP A 119 -20.74 6.21 20.89
CA TRP A 119 -20.04 5.01 20.46
C TRP A 119 -20.82 3.75 20.84
N GLN A 120 -21.06 2.89 19.85
CA GLN A 120 -21.79 1.64 20.00
C GLN A 120 -20.81 0.48 19.99
N VAL A 121 -20.83 -0.36 21.03
CA VAL A 121 -20.06 -1.60 21.04
C VAL A 121 -20.56 -2.52 19.93
N LEU A 122 -19.63 -3.05 19.14
CA LEU A 122 -19.88 -4.15 18.23
C LEU A 122 -19.68 -5.42 19.07
N GLN A 123 -20.77 -6.07 19.45
CA GLN A 123 -20.68 -7.38 20.10
C GLN A 123 -20.22 -8.40 19.06
N ASP A 124 -19.45 -9.39 19.48
CA ASP A 124 -19.28 -10.62 18.71
C ASP A 124 -20.68 -11.22 18.50
N ASP A 125 -21.25 -11.02 17.31
CA ASP A 125 -22.44 -11.74 16.90
C ASP A 125 -22.04 -13.21 16.77
N ALA A 126 -22.18 -13.99 17.85
CA ALA A 126 -22.02 -15.44 17.85
C ALA A 126 -22.97 -16.14 16.84
N ASN A 127 -23.93 -15.40 16.28
CA ASN A 127 -24.88 -15.85 15.27
C ASN A 127 -24.44 -15.58 13.82
N ASN A 128 -23.31 -14.92 13.58
CA ASN A 128 -22.78 -14.65 12.23
C ASN A 128 -21.52 -15.48 11.93
N ASN A 129 -21.44 -16.67 12.51
CA ASN A 129 -20.53 -17.72 12.06
C ASN A 129 -21.09 -18.31 10.76
N PRO A 130 -20.40 -18.19 9.60
CA PRO A 130 -20.89 -18.72 8.33
C PRO A 130 -21.03 -20.26 8.30
N ASN A 131 -20.66 -20.96 9.38
CA ASN A 131 -20.77 -22.42 9.51
C ASN A 131 -22.03 -22.93 10.22
N ASN A 132 -23.01 -22.10 10.58
CA ASN A 132 -24.23 -22.59 11.25
C ASN A 132 -25.48 -22.48 10.38
N ASN A 133 -25.55 -23.34 9.36
CA ASN A 133 -26.73 -23.49 8.51
C ASN A 133 -27.63 -24.60 9.06
N THR A 134 -28.57 -24.25 9.93
CA THR A 134 -29.71 -25.12 10.23
C THR A 134 -31.00 -24.32 10.14
N SER A 135 -31.87 -24.78 9.23
CA SER A 135 -33.20 -24.29 8.94
C SER A 135 -34.06 -24.06 10.19
N ASN A 136 -34.88 -23.01 10.18
CA ASN A 136 -36.33 -23.17 10.38
C ASN A 136 -37.13 -21.94 9.93
N ASN A 137 -38.12 -22.24 9.09
CA ASN A 137 -39.21 -21.40 8.65
C ASN A 137 -40.13 -21.01 9.83
N SER A 138 -40.65 -19.78 9.85
CA SER A 138 -42.11 -19.49 9.89
C SER A 138 -42.42 -18.06 10.37
N GLY A 139 -43.33 -17.37 9.67
CA GLY A 139 -44.24 -16.41 10.30
C GLY A 139 -44.20 -14.96 9.80
N SER A 140 -44.95 -14.67 8.74
CA SER A 140 -45.67 -13.39 8.56
C SER A 140 -47.09 -13.59 9.12
N PRO A 141 -47.81 -12.58 9.69
CA PRO A 141 -48.55 -11.62 8.83
C PRO A 141 -48.86 -10.19 9.40
N THR A 142 -48.98 -9.25 8.45
CA THR A 142 -50.02 -8.19 8.25
C THR A 142 -50.24 -6.94 9.15
N ASN A 143 -50.21 -5.78 8.46
CA ASN A 143 -51.16 -4.63 8.32
C ASN A 143 -51.60 -3.69 9.47
N HIS A 144 -51.40 -2.38 9.27
CA HIS A 144 -52.43 -1.31 9.03
C HIS A 144 -51.72 0.09 8.87
N ASN A 145 -51.77 0.78 7.73
CA ASN A 145 -52.71 1.84 7.24
C ASN A 145 -52.89 3.04 8.21
N THR A 146 -52.68 4.32 7.84
CA THR A 146 -53.58 5.15 7.00
C THR A 146 -52.96 6.42 6.35
N ASN A 147 -53.63 6.86 5.26
CA ASN A 147 -53.54 8.04 4.36
C ASN A 147 -53.47 9.45 5.02
N ILE A 148 -53.06 10.53 4.32
CA ILE A 148 -53.79 11.44 3.37
C ILE A 148 -52.73 12.42 2.79
N GLY A 149 -52.71 12.99 1.56
CA GLY A 149 -53.59 13.06 0.40
C GLY A 149 -52.96 13.98 -0.69
N ASN A 150 -53.39 13.81 -1.94
CA ASN A 150 -52.96 14.47 -3.19
C ASN A 150 -53.40 15.95 -3.33
N ASN A 151 -52.65 16.78 -4.09
CA ASN A 151 -53.11 17.27 -5.41
C ASN A 151 -52.12 18.17 -6.19
N ASN A 152 -52.26 18.06 -7.52
CA ASN A 152 -51.55 18.65 -8.66
C ASN A 152 -51.48 20.19 -8.75
N GLY A 153 -50.53 20.69 -9.55
CA GLY A 153 -50.77 21.83 -10.43
C GLY A 153 -49.54 22.62 -10.93
N GLY A 154 -49.25 22.54 -12.23
CA GLY A 154 -48.89 23.70 -13.07
C GLY A 154 -47.43 24.20 -13.13
N ASN A 155 -46.78 23.98 -14.27
CA ASN A 155 -45.80 24.90 -14.89
C ASN A 155 -46.59 25.71 -15.97
N PRO A 156 -46.06 26.71 -16.73
CA PRO A 156 -44.76 27.39 -16.71
C PRO A 156 -44.79 28.92 -16.97
N THR A 157 -43.66 29.62 -16.77
CA THR A 157 -43.20 30.81 -17.54
C THR A 157 -41.75 31.13 -17.10
N ASN A 158 -40.71 31.12 -17.92
CA ASN A 158 -40.34 31.83 -19.16
C ASN A 158 -39.83 33.27 -18.94
N ASN A 159 -38.62 33.53 -19.48
CA ASN A 159 -38.03 34.80 -20.00
C ASN A 159 -36.62 35.12 -19.45
N ASN A 160 -35.57 34.99 -20.27
CA ASN A 160 -34.96 36.01 -21.17
C ASN A 160 -33.98 36.92 -20.39
N THR A 161 -32.79 37.34 -20.84
CA THR A 161 -32.15 37.42 -22.17
C THR A 161 -30.71 37.95 -21.99
N ASN A 162 -29.78 37.56 -22.87
CA ASN A 162 -28.80 38.39 -23.63
C ASN A 162 -28.03 39.57 -22.96
N THR A 163 -26.80 39.99 -23.30
CA THR A 163 -25.91 39.82 -24.47
C THR A 163 -24.56 40.56 -24.22
N ASN A 164 -23.48 40.03 -24.79
CA ASN A 164 -22.37 40.68 -25.54
C ASN A 164 -21.76 42.04 -25.12
N ASN A 165 -20.41 42.13 -25.03
CA ASN A 165 -19.57 42.63 -26.14
C ASN A 165 -18.04 42.65 -25.88
N LYS A 166 -17.29 42.50 -26.99
CA LYS A 166 -15.83 42.57 -27.22
C LYS A 166 -15.26 43.96 -26.85
N GLY A 167 -14.04 44.09 -26.31
CA GLY A 167 -12.72 43.98 -26.98
C GLY A 167 -11.72 44.98 -26.35
N PRO A 168 -10.54 45.20 -26.96
CA PRO A 168 -9.23 44.65 -26.63
C PRO A 168 -8.35 45.57 -25.74
N ASN A 169 -7.45 45.01 -24.94
CA ASN A 169 -6.06 45.50 -24.88
C ASN A 169 -5.13 44.64 -24.01
N ASN A 170 -3.94 44.48 -24.58
CA ASN A 170 -2.73 43.91 -24.04
C ASN A 170 -2.22 44.72 -22.83
N SER A 171 -1.98 44.08 -21.69
CA SER A 171 -0.80 44.37 -20.85
C SER A 171 -0.67 43.40 -19.67
N ASN A 172 0.55 42.90 -19.53
CA ASN A 172 1.22 42.51 -18.29
C ASN A 172 0.75 41.24 -17.57
N ASN A 173 1.50 40.18 -17.86
CA ASN A 173 1.80 39.05 -16.99
C ASN A 173 1.97 39.44 -15.50
N PRO A 174 1.23 38.80 -14.58
CA PRO A 174 1.71 38.49 -13.25
C PRO A 174 1.92 36.97 -13.14
N ASN A 175 3.20 36.61 -13.04
CA ASN A 175 3.75 35.39 -12.44
C ASN A 175 2.70 34.45 -11.80
N THR A 176 2.18 33.49 -12.57
CA THR A 176 1.40 32.37 -12.03
C THR A 176 2.33 31.30 -11.48
N ASN A 177 3.07 31.63 -10.42
CA ASN A 177 3.74 30.63 -9.59
C ASN A 177 2.72 30.01 -8.63
N THR A 178 1.78 29.24 -9.18
CA THR A 178 1.00 28.26 -8.43
C THR A 178 1.87 27.00 -8.30
N PRO A 179 2.15 26.48 -7.09
CA PRO A 179 2.88 25.22 -6.94
C PRO A 179 2.05 24.08 -7.55
N GLN A 180 2.43 23.60 -8.74
CA GLN A 180 1.88 22.35 -9.26
C GLN A 180 2.50 21.18 -8.49
N CYS A 181 1.65 20.25 -8.01
CA CYS A 181 2.09 18.89 -7.69
C CYS A 181 2.80 18.32 -8.92
N LYS A 182 4.12 18.28 -8.88
CA LYS A 182 4.89 17.60 -9.92
C LYS A 182 4.55 16.13 -9.82
N GLU A 183 4.06 15.56 -10.92
CA GLU A 183 3.93 14.10 -11.09
C GLU A 183 5.22 13.44 -10.55
N PRO A 184 5.12 12.38 -9.74
CA PRO A 184 6.28 11.68 -9.21
C PRO A 184 7.27 11.43 -10.34
N GLN A 185 8.50 11.90 -10.19
CA GLN A 185 9.50 11.71 -11.22
C GLN A 185 9.90 10.23 -11.24
N PRO A 186 10.22 9.67 -12.42
CA PRO A 186 10.72 8.30 -12.48
C PRO A 186 12.10 8.21 -11.81
N ASP A 187 12.31 7.15 -11.02
CA ASP A 187 13.59 6.84 -10.41
C ASP A 187 14.66 6.52 -11.45
N GLN A 188 14.30 5.80 -12.51
CA GLN A 188 15.17 5.52 -13.64
C GLN A 188 14.40 5.52 -14.96
N VAL A 189 15.10 5.87 -16.03
CA VAL A 189 14.57 5.81 -17.40
C VAL A 189 15.52 4.98 -18.27
N TYR A 190 14.94 4.04 -19.02
CA TYR A 190 15.67 3.09 -19.85
C TYR A 190 15.41 3.40 -21.33
N ASN A 191 16.45 3.34 -22.15
CA ASN A 191 16.40 3.71 -23.57
C ASN A 191 16.79 2.54 -24.51
N GLY A 192 16.95 1.31 -24.02
CA GLY A 192 17.31 0.16 -24.84
C GLY A 192 18.74 0.16 -25.37
N GLY A 193 19.59 1.11 -24.96
CA GLY A 193 20.92 1.32 -25.53
C GLY A 193 20.93 2.12 -26.84
N TYR A 194 19.81 2.77 -27.20
CA TYR A 194 19.74 3.66 -28.35
C TYR A 194 20.28 5.05 -27.97
N ALA A 195 21.10 5.65 -28.84
CA ALA A 195 21.84 6.89 -28.56
C ALA A 195 20.97 8.16 -28.43
N ASN A 196 19.67 8.09 -28.72
CA ASN A 196 18.78 9.25 -28.69
C ASN A 196 18.02 9.33 -27.35
N ASP A 197 18.56 10.11 -26.41
CA ASP A 197 17.93 10.31 -25.10
C ASP A 197 16.67 11.19 -25.15
N ASN A 198 16.35 11.78 -26.31
CA ASN A 198 15.15 12.60 -26.52
C ASN A 198 13.92 11.81 -27.00
N SER A 199 14.03 10.49 -27.19
CA SER A 199 12.88 9.64 -27.52
C SER A 199 11.75 9.78 -26.48
N PRO A 200 10.46 9.67 -26.86
CA PRO A 200 9.36 9.82 -25.91
C PRO A 200 9.34 8.68 -24.88
N ILE A 201 8.90 8.96 -23.65
CA ILE A 201 8.56 7.92 -22.67
C ILE A 201 7.18 7.39 -23.03
N LEU A 202 7.10 6.13 -23.48
CA LEU A 202 5.84 5.49 -23.91
C LEU A 202 5.38 4.39 -22.96
N LEU A 203 6.10 4.15 -21.88
CA LEU A 203 5.70 3.19 -20.85
C LEU A 203 6.27 3.63 -19.50
N ARG A 204 5.40 3.76 -18.51
CA ARG A 204 5.75 4.02 -17.11
C ARG A 204 5.34 2.81 -16.26
N ILE A 205 6.29 2.25 -15.51
CA ILE A 205 6.14 1.03 -14.72
C ILE A 205 6.29 1.37 -13.24
N GLY A 206 5.29 1.05 -12.42
CA GLY A 206 5.41 1.09 -10.95
C GLY A 206 5.79 -0.27 -10.39
N ASN A 207 6.84 -0.33 -9.57
CA ASN A 207 7.27 -1.54 -8.86
C ASN A 207 8.34 -1.23 -7.81
N GLY A 208 8.41 -2.03 -6.74
CA GLY A 208 9.46 -1.94 -5.72
C GLY A 208 10.65 -2.86 -6.01
N ALA A 209 10.57 -4.09 -5.51
CA ALA A 209 11.69 -5.03 -5.41
C ALA A 209 12.34 -5.40 -6.76
N ALA A 210 11.54 -5.73 -7.79
CA ALA A 210 12.06 -6.06 -9.12
C ALA A 210 12.73 -4.86 -9.81
N GLY A 211 12.32 -3.64 -9.48
CA GLY A 211 12.99 -2.42 -9.90
C GLY A 211 14.37 -2.28 -9.25
N GLN A 212 14.44 -2.45 -7.93
CA GLN A 212 15.69 -2.37 -7.17
C GLN A 212 16.67 -3.49 -7.52
N SER A 213 16.19 -4.71 -7.78
CA SER A 213 17.04 -5.80 -8.25
C SER A 213 17.61 -5.50 -9.65
N GLY A 214 16.93 -4.68 -10.44
CA GLY A 214 17.30 -4.33 -11.80
C GLY A 214 16.58 -5.15 -12.87
N LEU A 215 15.63 -6.02 -12.49
CA LEU A 215 14.81 -6.74 -13.46
C LEU A 215 14.03 -5.78 -14.36
N ILE A 216 13.45 -4.70 -13.81
CA ILE A 216 12.69 -3.72 -14.62
C ILE A 216 13.59 -3.05 -15.67
N LYS A 217 14.86 -2.79 -15.36
CA LYS A 217 15.84 -2.29 -16.33
C LYS A 217 16.07 -3.29 -17.47
N VAL A 218 16.26 -4.56 -17.13
CA VAL A 218 16.53 -5.61 -18.14
C VAL A 218 15.29 -5.85 -19.00
N LEU A 219 14.11 -5.96 -18.39
CA LEU A 219 12.82 -6.07 -19.10
C LEU A 219 12.55 -4.86 -20.00
N GLY A 220 12.71 -3.64 -19.47
CA GLY A 220 12.47 -2.41 -20.21
C GLY A 220 13.38 -2.31 -21.44
N ASN A 221 14.68 -2.57 -21.28
CA ASN A 221 15.62 -2.55 -22.40
C ASN A 221 15.33 -3.64 -23.44
N ALA A 222 15.00 -4.86 -23.01
CA ALA A 222 14.66 -5.95 -23.91
C ALA A 222 13.35 -5.68 -24.67
N PHE A 223 12.34 -5.13 -24.00
CA PHE A 223 11.09 -4.74 -24.61
C PHE A 223 11.30 -3.64 -25.66
N ILE A 224 12.05 -2.58 -25.35
CA ILE A 224 12.37 -1.52 -26.32
C ILE A 224 13.03 -2.14 -27.57
N LYS A 225 14.01 -3.02 -27.40
CA LYS A 225 14.69 -3.70 -28.52
C LYS A 225 13.74 -4.56 -29.35
N ASP A 226 12.86 -5.34 -28.72
CA ASP A 226 11.86 -6.16 -29.42
C ASP A 226 10.90 -5.30 -30.25
N ARG A 227 10.40 -4.20 -29.67
CA ARG A 227 9.47 -3.28 -30.34
C ARG A 227 10.14 -2.56 -31.51
N VAL A 228 11.36 -2.08 -31.35
CA VAL A 228 12.12 -1.42 -32.43
C VAL A 228 12.44 -2.41 -33.56
N ALA A 229 12.80 -3.67 -33.24
CA ALA A 229 12.96 -4.72 -34.25
C ALA A 229 11.65 -5.00 -35.02
N LYS A 230 10.50 -4.78 -34.40
CA LYS A 230 9.15 -4.84 -35.00
C LYS A 230 8.68 -3.51 -35.60
N ARG A 231 9.62 -2.59 -35.90
CA ARG A 231 9.41 -1.32 -36.60
C ARG A 231 8.70 -0.21 -35.79
N ASP A 232 8.57 -0.35 -34.47
CA ASP A 232 8.22 0.81 -33.63
C ASP A 232 9.41 1.80 -33.61
N ALA A 233 9.15 3.11 -33.56
CA ALA A 233 10.21 4.09 -33.36
C ALA A 233 10.85 3.93 -31.96
N PRO A 234 12.15 4.24 -31.77
CA PRO A 234 12.78 4.20 -30.45
C PRO A 234 12.02 5.04 -29.42
N PHE A 235 11.77 4.45 -28.25
CA PHE A 235 11.09 5.05 -27.11
C PHE A 235 11.83 4.72 -25.81
N ARG A 236 11.38 5.33 -24.71
CA ARG A 236 11.92 5.09 -23.37
C ARG A 236 10.87 4.46 -22.44
N VAL A 237 11.37 3.68 -21.49
CA VAL A 237 10.58 3.07 -20.40
C VAL A 237 11.01 3.72 -19.10
N ALA A 238 10.08 4.29 -18.37
CA ALA A 238 10.30 4.90 -17.07
C ALA A 238 9.89 3.95 -15.94
N TRP A 239 10.71 3.85 -14.90
CA TRP A 239 10.40 3.10 -13.69
C TRP A 239 10.18 4.07 -12.53
N HIS A 240 9.06 3.87 -11.82
CA HIS A 240 8.73 4.54 -10.58
C HIS A 240 8.82 3.50 -9.46
N LYS A 241 9.64 3.78 -8.46
CA LYS A 241 9.82 2.93 -7.30
C LYS A 241 8.62 3.12 -6.38
N SER A 242 7.90 2.04 -6.13
CA SER A 242 6.68 2.06 -5.31
C SER A 242 6.40 0.69 -4.70
N ASP A 243 5.82 0.65 -3.50
CA ASP A 243 5.27 -0.61 -2.96
C ASP A 243 3.93 -0.99 -3.63
N THR A 244 3.28 -2.07 -3.20
CA THR A 244 2.00 -2.51 -3.78
C THR A 244 0.90 -1.46 -3.63
N THR A 245 0.80 -0.82 -2.47
CA THR A 245 -0.23 0.19 -2.18
C THR A 245 0.00 1.45 -3.01
N GLU A 246 1.23 1.97 -3.01
CA GLU A 246 1.64 3.12 -3.81
C GLU A 246 1.49 2.84 -5.31
N THR A 247 1.83 1.63 -5.76
CA THR A 247 1.66 1.23 -7.17
C THR A 247 0.19 1.31 -7.58
N ILE A 248 -0.74 0.83 -6.75
CA ILE A 248 -2.18 0.90 -7.04
C ILE A 248 -2.64 2.36 -7.05
N ALA A 249 -2.18 3.21 -6.13
CA ALA A 249 -2.47 4.64 -6.15
C ALA A 249 -1.93 5.33 -7.41
N TYR A 250 -0.75 4.95 -7.89
CA TYR A 250 -0.19 5.46 -9.15
C TYR A 250 -0.98 5.00 -10.37
N LEU A 251 -1.54 3.78 -10.36
CA LEU A 251 -2.46 3.32 -11.40
C LEU A 251 -3.74 4.16 -11.40
N GLU A 252 -4.32 4.40 -10.22
CA GLU A 252 -5.55 5.18 -10.06
C GLU A 252 -5.40 6.62 -10.55
N ASN A 253 -4.25 7.24 -10.25
CA ASN A 253 -3.94 8.61 -10.64
C ASN A 253 -3.42 8.74 -12.09
N GLY A 254 -3.16 7.63 -12.79
CA GLY A 254 -2.58 7.65 -14.14
C GLY A 254 -1.11 8.10 -14.19
N THR A 255 -0.43 8.09 -13.04
CA THR A 255 1.02 8.37 -12.89
C THR A 255 1.87 7.32 -13.61
N ILE A 256 1.41 6.06 -13.61
CA ILE A 256 2.05 4.96 -14.32
C ILE A 256 1.06 4.31 -15.29
N ASP A 257 1.59 3.61 -16.29
CA ASP A 257 0.78 2.89 -17.29
C ASP A 257 0.52 1.45 -16.85
N VAL A 258 1.51 0.83 -16.20
CA VAL A 258 1.42 -0.53 -15.65
C VAL A 258 2.07 -0.60 -14.27
N GLY A 259 1.60 -1.51 -13.43
CA GLY A 259 2.14 -1.80 -12.11
C GLY A 259 2.44 -3.28 -11.98
N ILE A 260 3.58 -3.65 -11.39
CA ILE A 260 3.86 -5.05 -11.03
C ILE A 260 3.75 -5.16 -9.51
N THR A 261 2.74 -5.89 -9.04
CA THR A 261 2.35 -6.04 -7.63
C THR A 261 2.49 -7.48 -7.17
N TYR A 262 2.39 -7.70 -5.84
CA TYR A 262 2.63 -8.99 -5.20
C TYR A 262 1.51 -9.42 -4.26
N ASN A 263 0.29 -8.91 -4.45
CA ASN A 263 -0.84 -9.20 -3.55
C ASN A 263 -2.14 -9.38 -4.34
N THR A 264 -2.57 -10.63 -4.47
CA THR A 264 -3.76 -11.01 -5.24
C THR A 264 -5.04 -10.36 -4.73
N ALA A 265 -5.19 -10.16 -3.42
CA ALA A 265 -6.37 -9.50 -2.88
C ALA A 265 -6.44 -8.02 -3.31
N SER A 266 -5.33 -7.29 -3.18
CA SER A 266 -5.23 -5.89 -3.62
C SER A 266 -5.40 -5.76 -5.14
N GLU A 267 -4.86 -6.70 -5.93
CA GLU A 267 -5.03 -6.76 -7.38
C GLU A 267 -6.50 -6.93 -7.78
N HIS A 268 -7.22 -7.84 -7.13
CA HIS A 268 -8.64 -8.06 -7.36
C HIS A 268 -9.48 -6.83 -7.00
N ILE A 269 -9.18 -6.19 -5.86
CA ILE A 269 -9.84 -4.95 -5.45
C ILE A 269 -9.61 -3.83 -6.47
N ALA A 270 -8.36 -3.63 -6.91
CA ALA A 270 -8.02 -2.62 -7.92
C ALA A 270 -8.79 -2.86 -9.24
N MET A 271 -8.90 -4.11 -9.69
CA MET A 271 -9.68 -4.44 -10.89
C MET A 271 -11.19 -4.29 -10.70
N ASN A 272 -11.72 -4.61 -9.53
CA ASN A 272 -13.16 -4.50 -9.24
C ASN A 272 -13.60 -3.04 -9.05
N ASN A 273 -12.72 -2.18 -8.55
CA ASN A 273 -12.96 -0.75 -8.40
C ASN A 273 -12.68 0.04 -9.69
N GLY A 274 -12.29 -0.64 -10.79
CA GLY A 274 -12.00 0.01 -12.06
C GLY A 274 -10.69 0.79 -12.12
N ILE A 275 -9.82 0.66 -11.11
CA ILE A 275 -8.47 1.27 -11.08
C ILE A 275 -7.58 0.61 -12.16
N ALA A 276 -7.67 -0.72 -12.27
CA ALA A 276 -6.96 -1.51 -13.26
C ALA A 276 -7.93 -2.26 -14.19
N THR A 277 -7.48 -2.50 -15.43
CA THR A 277 -8.23 -3.33 -16.38
C THR A 277 -8.12 -4.81 -16.03
N LYS A 278 -9.07 -5.62 -16.53
CA LYS A 278 -9.07 -7.08 -16.42
C LYS A 278 -8.54 -7.72 -17.73
N PRO A 279 -7.82 -8.86 -17.68
CA PRO A 279 -7.33 -9.55 -16.48
C PRO A 279 -6.03 -8.93 -15.95
N SER A 280 -5.57 -9.38 -14.78
CA SER A 280 -4.17 -9.26 -14.37
C SER A 280 -3.31 -10.29 -15.12
N TYR A 281 -2.00 -10.05 -15.21
CA TYR A 281 -1.07 -10.90 -15.98
C TYR A 281 -0.01 -11.48 -15.04
N TYR A 282 0.07 -12.80 -14.89
CA TYR A 282 1.11 -13.44 -14.07
C TYR A 282 2.46 -13.29 -14.76
N VAL A 283 3.40 -12.56 -14.16
CA VAL A 283 4.68 -12.19 -14.79
C VAL A 283 5.80 -13.12 -14.36
N PHE A 284 6.00 -13.29 -13.05
CA PHE A 284 7.05 -14.14 -12.50
C PHE A 284 6.72 -14.55 -11.06
N ARG A 285 7.47 -15.51 -10.55
CA ARG A 285 7.47 -15.92 -9.14
C ARG A 285 8.78 -15.50 -8.49
N GLU A 286 8.66 -14.95 -7.30
CA GLU A 286 9.76 -14.80 -6.35
C GLU A 286 9.39 -15.54 -5.06
N HIS A 287 10.31 -15.55 -4.10
CA HIS A 287 10.23 -16.40 -2.91
C HIS A 287 10.65 -15.58 -1.69
N PHE A 288 9.78 -15.56 -0.70
CA PHE A 288 10.14 -15.06 0.63
C PHE A 288 11.11 -16.03 1.30
N LEU A 289 11.96 -15.46 2.14
CA LEU A 289 12.91 -16.16 3.00
C LEU A 289 12.62 -15.78 4.45
N LEU A 290 12.63 -16.77 5.35
CA LEU A 290 12.89 -16.52 6.76
C LEU A 290 14.40 -16.63 6.98
N VAL A 291 14.99 -15.52 7.43
CA VAL A 291 16.43 -15.45 7.76
C VAL A 291 16.62 -15.02 9.20
N GLY A 292 17.81 -15.26 9.75
CA GLY A 292 18.17 -14.80 11.08
C GLY A 292 19.64 -15.07 11.42
N PRO A 293 20.06 -14.85 12.68
CA PRO A 293 21.46 -14.98 13.07
C PRO A 293 21.95 -16.44 12.98
N PRO A 294 23.21 -16.70 12.60
CA PRO A 294 23.77 -18.06 12.53
C PRO A 294 23.79 -18.82 13.85
N PHE A 295 23.83 -18.11 14.99
CA PHE A 295 23.80 -18.72 16.33
C PHE A 295 22.44 -19.38 16.65
N ASN A 296 21.38 -19.03 15.91
CA ASN A 296 20.05 -19.62 16.05
C ASN A 296 19.50 -19.66 17.49
N PRO A 297 19.38 -18.51 18.21
CA PRO A 297 18.90 -18.49 19.59
C PRO A 297 17.48 -19.07 19.75
N ALA A 298 16.65 -19.03 18.70
CA ALA A 298 15.32 -19.65 18.70
C ALA A 298 15.34 -21.15 18.38
N LYS A 299 16.49 -21.73 18.02
CA LYS A 299 16.67 -23.16 17.70
C LYS A 299 15.72 -23.66 16.60
N LEU A 300 15.59 -22.88 15.53
CA LEU A 300 14.82 -23.28 14.35
C LEU A 300 15.53 -24.39 13.57
N ASP A 301 14.79 -25.42 13.16
CA ASP A 301 15.26 -26.46 12.23
C ASP A 301 14.68 -26.24 10.84
N THR A 302 15.46 -26.47 9.78
CA THR A 302 15.06 -26.18 8.38
C THR A 302 13.88 -27.03 7.88
N ASP A 303 13.63 -28.17 8.52
CA ASP A 303 12.56 -29.09 8.17
C ASP A 303 11.19 -28.64 8.72
N MET A 304 11.16 -27.73 9.69
CA MET A 304 9.92 -27.17 10.26
C MET A 304 9.13 -26.40 9.20
N THR A 305 7.81 -26.44 9.30
CA THR A 305 6.91 -25.55 8.55
C THR A 305 7.13 -24.09 8.97
N ILE A 306 6.73 -23.14 8.12
CA ILE A 306 6.88 -21.73 8.46
C ILE A 306 6.04 -21.33 9.69
N ASP A 307 4.88 -21.96 9.89
CA ASP A 307 3.98 -21.68 11.01
C ASP A 307 4.61 -22.18 12.33
N GLU A 308 5.23 -23.35 12.33
CA GLU A 308 6.01 -23.86 13.47
C GLU A 308 7.19 -22.94 13.80
N MET A 309 7.92 -22.46 12.78
CA MET A 309 9.04 -21.54 12.99
C MET A 309 8.58 -20.23 13.63
N PHE A 310 7.47 -19.64 13.17
CA PHE A 310 6.91 -18.43 13.78
C PHE A 310 6.42 -18.68 15.20
N SER A 311 5.84 -19.85 15.49
CA SER A 311 5.42 -20.23 16.84
C SER A 311 6.61 -20.34 17.80
N ILE A 312 7.70 -20.97 17.36
CA ILE A 312 8.93 -21.08 18.15
C ILE A 312 9.59 -19.72 18.35
N LEU A 313 9.64 -18.87 17.32
CA LEU A 313 10.12 -17.50 17.43
C LEU A 313 9.35 -16.73 18.51
N TYR A 314 8.02 -16.81 18.49
CA TYR A 314 7.15 -16.22 19.52
C TYR A 314 7.51 -16.73 20.92
N THR A 315 7.51 -18.05 21.13
CA THR A 315 7.79 -18.64 22.45
C THR A 315 9.17 -18.28 22.97
N ALA A 316 10.20 -18.34 22.13
CA ALA A 316 11.56 -18.02 22.52
C ALA A 316 11.77 -16.53 22.81
N ALA A 317 11.07 -15.66 22.07
CA ALA A 317 11.11 -14.21 22.28
C ALA A 317 10.37 -13.78 23.56
N GLU A 318 9.19 -14.34 23.83
CA GLU A 318 8.45 -14.11 25.08
C GLU A 318 9.20 -14.62 26.32
N ALA A 319 9.92 -15.75 26.21
CA ALA A 319 10.72 -16.27 27.30
C ALA A 319 11.91 -15.35 27.68
N GLY A 320 12.44 -14.60 26.71
CA GLY A 320 13.46 -13.58 26.94
C GLY A 320 14.77 -14.06 27.57
N ASN A 321 15.06 -15.37 27.53
CA ASN A 321 16.15 -16.01 28.26
C ASN A 321 17.24 -16.60 27.34
N THR A 322 17.29 -16.14 26.08
CA THR A 322 18.29 -16.53 25.08
C THR A 322 19.38 -15.47 24.94
N THR A 323 20.53 -15.83 24.41
CA THR A 323 21.64 -14.89 24.14
C THR A 323 22.17 -15.11 22.72
N PRO A 324 22.03 -14.16 21.79
CA PRO A 324 21.28 -12.90 21.92
C PRO A 324 19.76 -13.15 22.11
N PRO A 325 18.99 -12.17 22.63
CA PRO A 325 17.55 -12.31 22.75
C PRO A 325 16.91 -12.51 21.37
N VAL A 326 15.93 -13.40 21.28
CA VAL A 326 15.16 -13.59 20.04
C VAL A 326 14.33 -12.35 19.76
N ARG A 327 14.55 -11.75 18.59
CA ARG A 327 13.83 -10.58 18.08
C ARG A 327 13.48 -10.80 16.61
N PHE A 328 12.40 -10.18 16.17
CA PHE A 328 11.93 -10.21 14.79
C PHE A 328 11.85 -8.79 14.23
N LEU A 329 12.60 -8.50 13.17
CA LEU A 329 12.56 -7.23 12.46
C LEU A 329 11.45 -7.26 11.42
N SER A 330 10.43 -6.43 11.61
CA SER A 330 9.42 -6.12 10.61
C SER A 330 9.70 -4.77 9.99
N ARG A 331 9.50 -4.66 8.67
CA ARG A 331 9.58 -3.39 7.97
C ARG A 331 8.46 -2.42 8.35
N PHE A 332 7.30 -2.94 8.78
CA PHE A 332 6.16 -2.14 9.26
C PHE A 332 5.76 -0.97 8.34
N ASP A 333 5.89 -1.18 7.03
CA ASP A 333 5.82 -0.14 5.99
C ASP A 333 4.75 -0.41 4.93
N LYS A 334 3.78 -1.30 5.19
CA LYS A 334 2.72 -1.74 4.25
C LYS A 334 3.21 -2.44 2.98
N SER A 335 4.51 -2.69 2.85
CA SER A 335 5.06 -3.43 1.71
C SER A 335 4.57 -4.88 1.67
N ALA A 336 4.76 -5.57 0.53
CA ALA A 336 4.45 -7.00 0.42
C ALA A 336 5.13 -7.86 1.50
N THR A 337 6.35 -7.50 1.92
CA THR A 337 7.06 -8.17 3.04
C THR A 337 6.34 -7.95 4.36
N ASN A 338 5.89 -6.73 4.65
CA ASN A 338 5.14 -6.44 5.87
C ASN A 338 3.74 -7.07 5.84
N ILE A 339 3.06 -7.10 4.70
CA ILE A 339 1.81 -7.86 4.58
C ILE A 339 2.06 -9.34 4.90
N LYS A 340 3.15 -9.92 4.37
CA LYS A 340 3.48 -11.33 4.58
C LYS A 340 3.87 -11.65 6.02
N ASP A 341 4.71 -10.84 6.68
CA ASP A 341 5.07 -11.08 8.07
C ASP A 341 3.85 -10.98 8.99
N SER A 342 2.96 -10.01 8.73
CA SER A 342 1.73 -9.82 9.48
C SER A 342 0.77 -10.99 9.28
N GLU A 343 0.60 -11.47 8.04
CA GLU A 343 -0.16 -12.69 7.74
C GLU A 343 0.37 -13.90 8.51
N LEU A 344 1.68 -14.11 8.55
CA LEU A 344 2.28 -15.27 9.22
C LEU A 344 2.14 -15.22 10.74
N TRP A 345 2.28 -14.03 11.36
CA TRP A 345 1.99 -13.86 12.79
C TRP A 345 0.51 -14.14 13.11
N ILE A 346 -0.42 -13.62 12.30
CA ILE A 346 -1.86 -13.82 12.51
C ILE A 346 -2.24 -15.30 12.35
N ARG A 347 -1.61 -16.04 11.42
CA ARG A 347 -1.89 -17.47 11.19
C ARG A 347 -1.64 -18.34 12.42
N ILE A 348 -0.75 -17.92 13.32
CA ILE A 348 -0.49 -18.60 14.60
C ILE A 348 -1.22 -17.95 15.79
N GLY A 349 -2.19 -17.08 15.52
CA GLY A 349 -2.99 -16.38 16.53
C GLY A 349 -2.23 -15.27 17.27
N GLN A 350 -1.12 -14.78 16.72
CA GLN A 350 -0.30 -13.73 17.33
C GLN A 350 -0.45 -12.40 16.58
N VAL A 351 -0.51 -11.30 17.33
CA VAL A 351 -0.55 -9.94 16.79
C VAL A 351 0.50 -9.09 17.53
N PRO A 352 1.80 -9.26 17.23
CA PRO A 352 2.89 -8.65 18.04
C PRO A 352 2.87 -7.12 18.10
N TRP A 353 2.25 -6.47 17.11
CA TRP A 353 2.05 -5.02 17.03
C TRP A 353 0.81 -4.51 17.78
N ALA A 354 0.00 -5.40 18.36
CA ALA A 354 -1.16 -5.02 19.15
C ALA A 354 -0.74 -4.43 20.51
N THR A 355 -1.71 -4.10 21.35
CA THR A 355 -1.55 -3.18 22.48
C THR A 355 -0.84 -3.76 23.69
N LYS A 356 -0.86 -5.09 23.84
CA LYS A 356 0.23 -5.77 24.56
C LYS A 356 1.43 -5.87 23.60
N TYR A 357 2.07 -4.72 23.38
CA TYR A 357 3.16 -4.60 22.41
C TYR A 357 4.29 -5.57 22.76
N SER A 358 4.66 -6.37 21.78
CA SER A 358 5.75 -7.32 21.91
C SER A 358 7.07 -6.60 21.68
N ASN A 359 7.83 -6.33 22.74
CA ASN A 359 9.09 -5.57 22.66
C ASN A 359 10.14 -6.23 21.74
N TRP A 360 10.03 -7.53 21.48
CA TRP A 360 10.87 -8.29 20.55
C TRP A 360 10.44 -8.14 19.07
N TYR A 361 9.27 -7.58 18.79
CA TYR A 361 8.81 -7.25 17.44
C TYR A 361 9.33 -5.86 17.03
N HIS A 362 10.52 -5.85 16.46
CA HIS A 362 11.25 -4.64 16.10
C HIS A 362 10.69 -4.03 14.81
N GLN A 363 10.09 -2.85 14.91
CA GLN A 363 9.65 -2.09 13.74
C GLN A 363 10.82 -1.26 13.17
N TYR A 364 11.21 -1.54 11.94
CA TYR A 364 12.29 -0.84 11.25
C TYR A 364 11.87 -0.47 9.83
N MET A 365 11.26 0.71 9.69
CA MET A 365 10.72 1.23 8.44
C MET A 365 11.84 1.62 7.47
N ALA A 366 12.20 0.68 6.59
CA ALA A 366 13.23 0.87 5.58
C ALA A 366 12.99 0.00 4.34
N PHE A 367 13.65 0.37 3.23
CA PHE A 367 13.66 -0.45 2.03
C PHE A 367 14.37 -1.81 2.25
N PRO A 368 14.09 -2.82 1.40
CA PRO A 368 14.49 -4.21 1.65
C PRO A 368 15.97 -4.43 1.99
N ILE A 369 16.88 -3.80 1.23
CA ILE A 369 18.34 -3.93 1.41
C ILE A 369 18.77 -3.39 2.79
N GLN A 370 18.26 -2.23 3.18
CA GLN A 370 18.57 -1.61 4.47
C GLN A 370 18.01 -2.43 5.63
N ALA A 371 16.77 -2.91 5.51
CA ALA A 371 16.13 -3.73 6.53
C ALA A 371 16.88 -5.06 6.75
N LEU A 372 17.30 -5.74 5.67
CA LEU A 372 18.10 -6.97 5.77
C LEU A 372 19.48 -6.72 6.38
N GLY A 373 20.14 -5.61 6.00
CA GLY A 373 21.40 -5.19 6.59
C GLY A 373 21.29 -4.90 8.10
N ALA A 374 20.21 -4.24 8.52
CA ALA A 374 19.92 -3.98 9.93
C ALA A 374 19.65 -5.27 10.71
N ALA A 375 18.81 -6.17 10.18
CA ALA A 375 18.54 -7.47 10.81
C ALA A 375 19.82 -8.29 11.01
N ALA A 376 20.71 -8.30 10.00
CA ALA A 376 22.00 -8.97 10.10
C ALA A 376 22.89 -8.37 11.20
N ALA A 377 23.05 -7.03 11.22
CA ALA A 377 23.89 -6.34 12.18
C ALA A 377 23.36 -6.45 13.63
N LEU A 378 22.04 -6.48 13.78
CA LEU A 378 21.35 -6.60 15.08
C LEU A 378 21.12 -8.05 15.52
N GLN A 379 21.51 -9.03 14.68
CA GLN A 379 21.33 -10.46 14.94
C GLN A 379 19.86 -10.85 15.15
N GLU A 380 18.95 -10.28 14.36
CA GLU A 380 17.50 -10.51 14.46
C GLU A 380 16.99 -11.43 13.35
N TYR A 381 15.88 -12.11 13.59
CA TYR A 381 15.15 -12.82 12.54
C TYR A 381 14.34 -11.82 11.71
N THR A 382 14.14 -12.08 10.43
CA THR A 382 13.28 -11.25 9.58
C THR A 382 12.77 -12.03 8.38
N LEU A 383 11.68 -11.56 7.78
CA LEU A 383 11.33 -11.95 6.42
C LEU A 383 12.03 -11.03 5.42
N THR A 384 12.61 -11.64 4.40
CA THR A 384 13.13 -10.96 3.22
C THR A 384 12.73 -11.72 1.96
N ASP A 385 13.17 -11.28 0.80
CA ASP A 385 12.96 -11.95 -0.48
C ASP A 385 14.29 -12.35 -1.12
N TRP A 386 14.24 -13.34 -2.02
CA TRP A 386 15.42 -13.90 -2.65
C TRP A 386 16.22 -12.86 -3.46
N GLY A 387 15.57 -11.97 -4.19
CA GLY A 387 16.21 -10.87 -4.91
C GLY A 387 16.95 -9.90 -4.00
N THR A 388 16.35 -9.53 -2.87
CA THR A 388 16.99 -8.71 -1.83
C THR A 388 18.19 -9.43 -1.23
N TYR A 389 18.05 -10.69 -0.85
CA TYR A 389 19.15 -11.50 -0.31
C TYR A 389 20.34 -11.56 -1.28
N LEU A 390 20.10 -11.69 -2.58
CA LEU A 390 21.15 -11.68 -3.60
C LEU A 390 21.72 -10.29 -3.90
N SER A 391 21.05 -9.22 -3.49
CA SER A 391 21.44 -7.83 -3.76
C SER A 391 22.22 -7.17 -2.64
N VAL A 392 22.23 -7.73 -1.42
CA VAL A 392 23.07 -7.23 -0.33
C VAL A 392 24.52 -7.71 -0.47
N ASP A 393 25.43 -6.98 0.17
CA ASP A 393 26.85 -7.31 0.19
C ASP A 393 27.10 -8.71 0.77
N GLU A 394 28.18 -9.35 0.33
CA GLU A 394 28.59 -10.67 0.84
C GLU A 394 28.83 -10.64 2.36
N SER A 395 29.31 -9.53 2.90
CA SER A 395 29.49 -9.33 4.35
C SER A 395 28.18 -9.42 5.13
N VAL A 396 27.06 -8.94 4.56
CA VAL A 396 25.72 -9.07 5.15
C VAL A 396 25.27 -10.53 5.05
N ARG A 397 25.42 -11.17 3.89
CA ARG A 397 25.04 -12.59 3.71
C ARG A 397 25.77 -13.54 4.65
N LYS A 398 27.03 -13.26 5.00
CA LYS A 398 27.82 -14.05 5.97
C LYS A 398 27.32 -13.93 7.41
N GLN A 399 26.53 -12.90 7.72
CA GLN A 399 25.97 -12.65 9.06
C GLN A 399 24.56 -13.23 9.24
N ILE A 400 24.01 -13.91 8.22
CA ILE A 400 22.64 -14.44 8.25
C ILE A 400 22.60 -15.89 7.75
N THR A 401 21.71 -16.68 8.36
CA THR A 401 21.34 -18.02 7.92
C THR A 401 19.94 -17.97 7.31
N ILE A 402 19.73 -18.67 6.19
CA ILE A 402 18.39 -18.91 5.63
C ILE A 402 17.80 -20.12 6.36
N TYR A 403 16.73 -19.90 7.12
CA TYR A 403 16.01 -20.97 7.83
C TYR A 403 14.91 -21.59 6.97
N LYS A 404 14.23 -20.76 6.16
CA LYS A 404 13.23 -21.22 5.20
C LYS A 404 13.30 -20.40 3.93
N LYS A 405 13.14 -21.06 2.79
CA LYS A 405 12.93 -20.44 1.48
C LYS A 405 11.62 -20.97 0.92
N GLY A 406 10.79 -20.08 0.38
CA GLY A 406 9.57 -20.49 -0.32
C GLY A 406 9.85 -21.40 -1.50
N SER A 407 8.97 -22.36 -1.71
CA SER A 407 8.97 -23.29 -2.85
C SER A 407 8.12 -22.77 -4.00
N GLU A 408 8.09 -23.51 -5.11
CA GLU A 408 7.23 -23.24 -6.27
C GLU A 408 5.78 -23.67 -6.07
N SER A 409 5.45 -24.30 -4.94
CA SER A 409 4.10 -24.78 -4.66
C SER A 409 3.13 -23.61 -4.48
N THR A 410 1.97 -23.66 -5.13
CA THR A 410 0.90 -22.67 -4.96
C THR A 410 0.28 -22.69 -3.56
N TYR A 411 0.54 -23.73 -2.78
CA TYR A 411 0.13 -23.84 -1.38
C TYR A 411 1.20 -23.34 -0.41
N ASP A 412 2.38 -22.96 -0.89
CA ASP A 412 3.44 -22.44 -0.04
C ASP A 412 3.16 -20.98 0.33
N PRO A 413 3.00 -20.65 1.62
CA PRO A 413 2.74 -19.28 2.06
C PRO A 413 3.89 -18.31 1.77
N LEU A 414 5.09 -18.81 1.50
CA LEU A 414 6.28 -18.03 1.14
C LEU A 414 6.48 -17.88 -0.38
N LEU A 415 5.59 -18.43 -1.21
CA LEU A 415 5.55 -18.10 -2.62
C LEU A 415 5.08 -16.65 -2.79
N MET A 416 5.81 -15.86 -3.60
CA MET A 416 5.49 -14.47 -3.92
C MET A 416 5.15 -14.35 -5.41
N PRO A 417 3.87 -14.51 -5.81
CA PRO A 417 3.44 -14.31 -7.19
C PRO A 417 3.48 -12.83 -7.55
N ALA A 418 4.04 -12.50 -8.71
CA ALA A 418 4.05 -11.13 -9.23
C ALA A 418 3.09 -11.01 -10.42
N HIS A 419 2.13 -10.09 -10.32
CA HIS A 419 1.18 -9.81 -11.39
C HIS A 419 1.36 -8.39 -11.93
N LEU A 420 1.19 -8.26 -13.24
CA LEU A 420 1.09 -6.98 -13.91
C LEU A 420 -0.38 -6.55 -13.99
N LEU A 421 -0.63 -5.31 -13.59
CA LEU A 421 -1.88 -4.58 -13.73
C LEU A 421 -1.69 -3.48 -14.77
N ILE A 422 -2.69 -3.26 -15.62
CA ILE A 422 -2.73 -2.14 -16.58
C ILE A 422 -3.69 -1.09 -16.01
N SER A 423 -3.25 0.16 -15.88
CA SER A 423 -4.10 1.25 -15.39
C SER A 423 -5.27 1.50 -16.35
N SER A 424 -6.47 1.66 -15.81
CA SER A 424 -7.64 2.14 -16.58
C SER A 424 -7.48 3.60 -17.03
N ARG A 425 -6.54 4.34 -16.42
CA ARG A 425 -6.16 5.71 -16.77
C ARG A 425 -4.76 5.80 -17.40
N ALA A 426 -4.24 4.69 -17.94
CA ALA A 426 -2.92 4.66 -18.58
C ALA A 426 -2.84 5.69 -19.72
N LYS A 427 -1.87 6.61 -19.65
CA LYS A 427 -1.61 7.58 -20.73
C LYS A 427 -1.18 6.88 -22.02
N ASN A 428 -0.51 5.73 -21.89
CA ASN A 428 -0.03 4.92 -23.01
C ASN A 428 -0.68 3.51 -23.05
N ALA A 429 -2.01 3.42 -22.93
CA ALA A 429 -2.74 2.14 -22.83
C ALA A 429 -2.36 1.10 -23.90
N GLY A 430 -2.16 1.52 -25.16
CA GLY A 430 -1.73 0.61 -26.23
C GLY A 430 -0.32 0.03 -26.02
N MET A 431 0.61 0.83 -25.49
CA MET A 431 1.96 0.36 -25.16
C MET A 431 1.97 -0.51 -23.89
N ALA A 432 1.14 -0.15 -22.91
CA ALA A 432 0.91 -0.97 -21.72
C ALA A 432 0.45 -2.39 -22.07
N LYS A 433 -0.53 -2.50 -22.98
CA LYS A 433 -1.02 -3.81 -23.47
C LYS A 433 0.06 -4.57 -24.25
N LYS A 434 0.80 -3.90 -25.15
CA LYS A 434 1.94 -4.50 -25.86
C LYS A 434 2.99 -5.06 -24.89
N PHE A 435 3.26 -4.35 -23.78
CA PHE A 435 4.19 -4.80 -22.76
C PHE A 435 3.65 -6.01 -21.98
N ALA A 436 2.38 -5.98 -21.56
CA ALA A 436 1.74 -7.11 -20.90
C ALA A 436 1.77 -8.40 -21.75
N ASP A 437 1.48 -8.27 -23.05
CA ASP A 437 1.56 -9.39 -24.00
C ASP A 437 2.99 -9.87 -24.21
N TRP A 438 3.94 -8.95 -24.31
CA TRP A 438 5.34 -9.30 -24.51
C TRP A 438 5.95 -9.95 -23.27
N VAL A 439 5.71 -9.42 -22.07
CA VAL A 439 6.33 -9.90 -20.83
C VAL A 439 5.84 -11.30 -20.46
N THR A 440 4.61 -11.66 -20.85
CA THR A 440 4.05 -13.01 -20.70
C THR A 440 4.37 -13.93 -21.88
N SER A 441 4.91 -13.41 -22.98
CA SER A 441 5.36 -14.23 -24.11
C SER A 441 6.66 -14.98 -23.81
N ARG A 442 7.02 -15.96 -24.66
CA ARG A 442 8.30 -16.66 -24.60
C ARG A 442 9.51 -15.70 -24.58
N ALA A 443 9.45 -14.58 -25.30
CA ALA A 443 10.55 -13.63 -25.34
C ALA A 443 10.73 -12.92 -23.98
N GLY A 444 9.64 -12.44 -23.38
CA GLY A 444 9.66 -11.79 -22.06
C GLY A 444 10.01 -12.77 -20.94
N GLN A 445 9.40 -13.95 -20.95
CA GLN A 445 9.68 -15.01 -19.98
C GLN A 445 11.13 -15.51 -20.06
N GLY A 446 11.72 -15.57 -21.26
CA GLY A 446 13.14 -15.89 -21.43
C GLY A 446 14.07 -14.86 -20.77
N VAL A 447 13.69 -13.57 -20.75
CA VAL A 447 14.46 -12.53 -20.03
C VAL A 447 14.39 -12.75 -18.52
N ILE A 448 13.22 -13.10 -17.99
CA ILE A 448 13.00 -13.39 -16.57
C ILE A 448 13.82 -14.63 -16.17
N GLU A 449 13.70 -15.70 -16.95
CA GLU A 449 14.41 -16.96 -16.74
C GLU A 449 15.93 -16.80 -16.72
N GLN A 450 16.48 -15.86 -17.50
CA GLN A 450 17.91 -15.59 -17.61
C GLN A 450 18.41 -14.51 -16.64
N PHE A 451 17.54 -13.84 -15.90
CA PHE A 451 17.95 -12.80 -14.98
C PHE A 451 18.74 -13.39 -13.80
N ARG A 452 19.97 -12.90 -13.60
CA ARG A 452 20.90 -13.41 -12.58
C ARG A 452 21.43 -12.30 -11.69
N LYS A 453 21.62 -12.64 -10.41
CA LYS A 453 22.43 -11.88 -9.44
C LYS A 453 23.43 -12.83 -8.80
N ASN A 454 24.70 -12.45 -8.75
CA ASN A 454 25.78 -13.29 -8.24
C ASN A 454 25.77 -14.71 -8.85
N GLY A 455 25.49 -14.82 -10.16
CA GLY A 455 25.41 -16.09 -10.88
C GLY A 455 24.14 -16.92 -10.62
N GLN A 456 23.24 -16.48 -9.74
CA GLN A 456 22.04 -17.23 -9.34
C GLN A 456 20.78 -16.64 -9.96
N GLN A 457 19.85 -17.51 -10.35
CA GLN A 457 18.53 -17.12 -10.84
C GLN A 457 17.75 -16.46 -9.71
N VAL A 458 17.20 -15.28 -9.99
CA VAL A 458 16.42 -14.52 -9.00
C VAL A 458 14.93 -14.86 -9.11
N TYR A 459 14.39 -14.86 -10.33
CA TYR A 459 12.97 -15.02 -10.59
C TYR A 459 12.70 -16.30 -11.36
N THR A 460 11.65 -17.03 -10.98
CA THR A 460 11.14 -18.15 -11.76
C THR A 460 10.08 -17.62 -12.74
N PRO A 461 10.07 -18.08 -14.01
CA PRO A 461 9.01 -17.75 -14.96
C PRO A 461 7.60 -18.02 -14.41
N ALA A 462 6.62 -17.31 -14.95
CA ALA A 462 5.21 -17.59 -14.70
C ALA A 462 4.87 -19.04 -15.09
N PRO A 463 3.88 -19.67 -14.43
CA PRO A 463 3.43 -21.01 -14.81
C PRO A 463 3.03 -21.06 -16.29
N THR A 464 3.47 -22.10 -17.01
CA THR A 464 2.96 -22.39 -18.36
C THR A 464 1.49 -22.75 -18.26
N ILE A 465 0.64 -22.02 -19.00
CA ILE A 465 -0.78 -22.30 -19.17
C ILE A 465 -0.98 -23.45 -20.14
#